data_AF-A0A950F6Q2-F1
#
_entry.id   AF-A0A950F6Q2-F1
#
_cell.length_a   1.000
_cell.length_b   1.000
_cell.length_c   1.000
_cell.angle_alpha   90.00
_cell.angle_beta   90.00
_cell.angle_gamma   90.00
#
_symmetry.space_group_name_H-M   'P 1'
#
loop_
_entity.id
_entity.type
_entity.pdbx_description
1 polymer ?
#
loop_
_entity_poly.entity_id
_entity_poly.type
_entity_poly.pdbx_seq_one_letter_code
_entity_poly.pdbx_strand_id
1 'polypeptide(L)'
;DDTRDDTKAFDPLALEKLDHLVAALKARGIHVALELQSNRRFRDQDGVALAGLLPAGGGPAALFDPTITQLGLQSARSLLSQVNSETNLALKDDPALVWVTLLGEVSLFDLIDHPDDALPGEYAQALRTLAQKSTNTNGTGRRFWESVEMAHYKAMVDALRKDKVRVPIAGCSHWRRDPEFSAAQAAPPLDLVDDRLFWSAPTFVAPEMKSQLWSQDGALNAGAQRKRHPGVAYAVGQWCPQTQGAWALPYEAADVLLAAQTAVHEDWDALVRRGVFLYPVLWGEGPVGTVGVEDIFQIPQVANGSPHVYALWPHAASIMLRGQNTTTSAKAQNERNARGEAEHGERPSVAARRRTRGVGVPGWDPTRGRLVIDTPFTQGMAGWFGGEPITFPNLDVSSDNPFAVVVASAVGPEPIPTARRLLITVVGRVQPTGFRWVDRFKRDVADPGRPPFLQEPVSARVVWRRKGKISGHVLNNAGERVGPAKLKTLADNAGATLIIDAHTPAFHWELTAE
;
A
#
# COMPACT_ATOMS: atom_id res chain seq x y z
N ASP A 1 -8.00 2.02 -28.86
CA ASP A 1 -8.72 2.18 -30.13
C ASP A 1 -8.11 3.30 -30.97
N ASP A 2 -7.39 2.91 -32.03
CA ASP A 2 -6.76 3.83 -32.98
C ASP A 2 -7.71 4.26 -34.10
N THR A 3 -8.98 3.85 -34.05
CA THR A 3 -9.98 4.18 -35.08
C THR A 3 -10.80 5.44 -34.79
N ARG A 4 -10.59 6.08 -33.63
CA ARG A 4 -11.29 7.31 -33.20
C ARG A 4 -10.32 8.47 -33.01
N ASP A 5 -10.71 9.67 -33.38
CA ASP A 5 -9.96 10.90 -33.10
C ASP A 5 -10.37 11.57 -31.76
N ASP A 6 -11.07 10.82 -30.89
CA ASP A 6 -11.40 11.20 -29.52
C ASP A 6 -10.95 10.14 -28.50
N THR A 7 -11.03 10.48 -27.22
CA THR A 7 -10.74 9.57 -26.10
C THR A 7 -11.97 9.31 -25.22
N LYS A 8 -13.18 9.38 -25.80
CA LYS A 8 -14.44 9.37 -25.04
C LYS A 8 -14.99 7.97 -24.78
N ALA A 9 -14.42 6.94 -25.39
CA ALA A 9 -14.82 5.55 -25.21
C ALA A 9 -13.65 4.70 -24.69
N PHE A 10 -13.96 3.69 -23.87
CA PHE A 10 -12.98 2.70 -23.44
C PHE A 10 -12.75 1.66 -24.54
N ASP A 11 -11.53 1.12 -24.58
CA ASP A 11 -11.22 -0.04 -25.39
C ASP A 11 -11.93 -1.28 -24.82
N PRO A 12 -12.80 -1.96 -25.59
CA PRO A 12 -13.59 -3.08 -25.07
C PRO A 12 -12.72 -4.26 -24.62
N LEU A 13 -11.58 -4.51 -25.26
CA LEU A 13 -10.68 -5.60 -24.86
C LEU A 13 -9.93 -5.27 -23.55
N ALA A 14 -9.59 -4.00 -23.34
CA ALA A 14 -9.01 -3.57 -22.07
C ALA A 14 -10.03 -3.66 -20.94
N LEU A 15 -11.30 -3.34 -21.23
CA LEU A 15 -12.39 -3.40 -20.28
C LEU A 15 -12.72 -4.85 -19.88
N GLU A 16 -12.76 -5.77 -20.84
CA GLU A 16 -12.93 -7.21 -20.57
C GLU A 16 -11.82 -7.76 -19.66
N LYS A 17 -10.56 -7.35 -19.88
CA LYS A 17 -9.45 -7.73 -19.00
C LYS A 17 -9.59 -7.17 -17.59
N LEU A 18 -10.07 -5.94 -17.45
CA LEU A 18 -10.35 -5.35 -16.14
C LEU A 18 -11.50 -6.10 -15.44
N ASP A 19 -12.55 -6.45 -16.19
CA ASP A 19 -13.67 -7.23 -15.67
C ASP A 19 -13.19 -8.58 -15.12
N HIS A 20 -12.40 -9.31 -15.91
CA HIS A 20 -11.81 -10.57 -15.48
C HIS A 20 -10.95 -10.42 -14.22
N LEU A 21 -10.12 -9.38 -14.16
CA LEU A 21 -9.27 -9.11 -13.00
C LEU A 21 -10.11 -8.88 -11.74
N VAL A 22 -11.13 -8.02 -11.81
CA VAL A 22 -12.02 -7.74 -10.68
C VAL A 22 -12.75 -9.01 -10.23
N ALA A 23 -13.28 -9.80 -11.17
CA ALA A 23 -13.96 -11.05 -10.88
C ALA A 23 -13.03 -12.07 -10.19
N ALA A 24 -11.80 -12.24 -10.71
CA ALA A 24 -10.81 -13.15 -10.17
C ALA A 24 -10.33 -12.74 -8.76
N LEU A 25 -10.16 -11.44 -8.51
CA LEU A 25 -9.81 -10.92 -7.18
C LEU A 25 -10.96 -11.13 -6.20
N LYS A 26 -12.19 -10.79 -6.60
CA LYS A 26 -13.40 -10.99 -5.79
C LYS A 26 -13.61 -12.44 -5.40
N ALA A 27 -13.45 -13.38 -6.34
CA ALA A 27 -13.57 -14.82 -6.07
C ALA A 27 -12.59 -15.32 -5.01
N ARG A 28 -11.50 -14.58 -4.75
CA ARG A 28 -10.48 -14.87 -3.74
C ARG A 28 -10.63 -14.02 -2.46
N GLY A 29 -11.70 -13.24 -2.35
CA GLY A 29 -11.92 -12.31 -1.24
C GLY A 29 -11.01 -11.08 -1.26
N ILE A 30 -10.35 -10.79 -2.40
CA ILE A 30 -9.49 -9.64 -2.58
C ILE A 30 -10.33 -8.49 -3.14
N HIS A 31 -10.25 -7.35 -2.48
CA HIS A 31 -11.00 -6.14 -2.83
C HIS A 31 -10.15 -5.19 -3.68
N VAL A 32 -10.81 -4.28 -4.41
CA VAL A 32 -10.19 -3.33 -5.32
C VAL A 32 -10.48 -1.89 -4.91
N ALA A 33 -9.49 -1.03 -5.08
CA ALA A 33 -9.65 0.42 -5.00
C ALA A 33 -9.24 1.04 -6.34
N LEU A 34 -9.90 2.11 -6.76
CA LEU A 34 -9.71 2.68 -8.10
C LEU A 34 -9.43 4.17 -8.07
N GLU A 35 -8.47 4.58 -8.88
CA GLU A 35 -8.24 5.99 -9.22
C GLU A 35 -9.03 6.31 -10.50
N LEU A 36 -9.86 7.36 -10.45
CA LEU A 36 -10.79 7.69 -11.52
C LEU A 36 -10.18 8.59 -12.60
N GLN A 37 -9.17 9.39 -12.24
CA GLN A 37 -8.41 10.15 -13.22
C GLN A 37 -7.59 9.20 -14.09
N SER A 38 -7.96 9.12 -15.35
CA SER A 38 -7.21 8.36 -16.34
C SER A 38 -5.94 9.09 -16.77
N ASN A 39 -4.91 8.34 -17.16
CA ASN A 39 -3.75 8.83 -17.95
C ASN A 39 -4.15 9.14 -19.42
N ARG A 40 -5.30 9.77 -19.62
CA ARG A 40 -5.85 10.11 -20.93
C ARG A 40 -4.93 11.11 -21.62
N ARG A 41 -4.57 10.80 -22.87
CA ARG A 41 -3.89 11.74 -23.78
C ARG A 41 -4.94 12.32 -24.71
N PHE A 42 -5.31 13.58 -24.50
CA PHE A 42 -6.40 14.20 -25.26
C PHE A 42 -6.08 14.27 -26.75
N ARG A 43 -7.12 14.07 -27.58
CA ARG A 43 -7.08 14.19 -29.05
C ARG A 43 -7.94 15.37 -29.50
N ASP A 44 -7.79 15.80 -30.75
CA ASP A 44 -8.43 17.03 -31.26
C ASP A 44 -9.95 17.06 -31.07
N GLN A 45 -10.65 15.92 -31.21
CA GLN A 45 -12.11 15.86 -31.05
C GLN A 45 -12.58 15.80 -29.59
N ASP A 46 -11.66 15.80 -28.62
CA ASP A 46 -12.00 15.96 -27.20
C ASP A 46 -12.41 17.40 -26.85
N GLY A 47 -12.06 18.38 -27.69
CA GLY A 47 -12.37 19.80 -27.45
C GLY A 47 -11.50 20.42 -26.35
N VAL A 48 -10.41 19.76 -25.97
CA VAL A 48 -9.43 20.27 -25.01
C VAL A 48 -8.42 21.12 -25.76
N ALA A 49 -8.31 22.39 -25.38
CA ALA A 49 -7.37 23.30 -26.02
C ALA A 49 -5.93 22.90 -25.71
N LEU A 50 -5.02 23.12 -26.67
CA LEU A 50 -3.60 22.78 -26.51
C LEU A 50 -3.37 21.35 -26.00
N ALA A 51 -4.24 20.39 -26.38
CA ALA A 51 -4.25 19.01 -25.91
C ALA A 51 -2.86 18.34 -25.95
N GLY A 52 -2.09 18.57 -27.02
CA GLY A 52 -0.74 18.03 -27.20
C GLY A 52 0.34 18.64 -26.30
N LEU A 53 0.04 19.72 -25.56
CA LEU A 53 0.95 20.37 -24.61
C LEU A 53 0.63 20.03 -23.15
N LEU A 54 -0.51 19.39 -22.88
CA LEU A 54 -0.85 18.97 -21.53
C LEU A 54 -0.24 17.60 -21.21
N PRO A 55 0.17 17.37 -19.96
CA PRO A 55 0.51 16.03 -19.49
C PRO A 55 -0.71 15.10 -19.55
N ALA A 56 -0.46 13.78 -19.51
CA ALA A 56 -1.53 12.79 -19.44
C ALA A 56 -2.48 13.08 -18.27
N GLY A 57 -3.78 12.97 -18.50
CA GLY A 57 -4.82 13.30 -17.52
C GLY A 57 -5.05 14.80 -17.30
N GLY A 58 -4.31 15.68 -17.99
CA GLY A 58 -4.46 17.14 -17.96
C GLY A 58 -3.64 17.85 -16.88
N GLY A 59 -2.98 17.12 -15.99
CA GLY A 59 -2.18 17.69 -14.91
C GLY A 59 -2.99 18.69 -14.07
N PRO A 60 -2.37 19.77 -13.56
CA PRO A 60 -3.07 20.76 -12.75
C PRO A 60 -4.26 21.44 -13.45
N ALA A 61 -4.32 21.45 -14.80
CA ALA A 61 -5.47 21.98 -15.53
C ALA A 61 -6.76 21.19 -15.27
N ALA A 62 -6.66 19.89 -14.95
CA ALA A 62 -7.82 19.04 -14.67
C ALA A 62 -8.66 19.52 -13.47
N LEU A 63 -8.07 20.32 -12.59
CA LEU A 63 -8.73 20.83 -11.38
C LEU A 63 -9.60 22.06 -11.63
N PHE A 64 -9.44 22.76 -12.76
CA PHE A 64 -10.17 24.01 -13.01
C PHE A 64 -10.67 24.19 -14.45
N ASP A 65 -10.20 23.40 -15.41
CA ASP A 65 -10.73 23.40 -16.77
C ASP A 65 -12.06 22.63 -16.83
N PRO A 66 -13.17 23.25 -17.30
CA PRO A 66 -14.47 22.61 -17.32
C PRO A 66 -14.58 21.46 -18.32
N THR A 67 -13.88 21.53 -19.46
CA THR A 67 -13.91 20.49 -20.48
C THR A 67 -13.20 19.23 -19.97
N ILE A 68 -12.00 19.38 -19.41
CA ILE A 68 -11.25 18.27 -18.80
C ILE A 68 -12.04 17.65 -17.64
N THR A 69 -12.63 18.48 -16.78
CA THR A 69 -13.47 18.00 -15.66
C THR A 69 -14.66 17.19 -16.17
N GLN A 70 -15.36 17.66 -17.21
CA GLN A 70 -16.49 16.95 -17.81
C GLN A 70 -16.08 15.61 -18.42
N LEU A 71 -14.96 15.55 -19.13
CA LEU A 71 -14.43 14.32 -19.71
C LEU A 71 -14.03 13.31 -18.63
N GLY A 72 -13.39 13.76 -17.55
CA GLY A 72 -13.06 12.93 -16.39
C GLY A 72 -14.29 12.34 -15.72
N LEU A 73 -15.31 13.17 -15.48
CA LEU A 73 -16.60 12.71 -14.92
C LEU A 73 -17.31 11.72 -15.85
N GLN A 74 -17.29 11.94 -17.16
CA GLN A 74 -17.86 11.01 -18.14
C GLN A 74 -17.16 9.65 -18.07
N SER A 75 -15.82 9.61 -18.06
CA SER A 75 -15.05 8.37 -17.89
C SER A 75 -15.38 7.67 -16.58
N ALA A 76 -15.41 8.39 -15.46
CA ALA A 76 -15.75 7.84 -14.17
C ALA A 76 -17.15 7.21 -14.17
N ARG A 77 -18.15 7.88 -14.76
CA ARG A 77 -19.53 7.36 -14.88
C ARG A 77 -19.59 6.09 -15.70
N SER A 78 -18.94 6.09 -16.86
CA SER A 78 -18.88 4.93 -17.75
C SER A 78 -18.21 3.75 -17.08
N LEU A 79 -17.06 3.96 -16.43
CA LEU A 79 -16.32 2.89 -15.73
C LEU A 79 -17.10 2.34 -14.53
N LEU A 80 -17.67 3.21 -13.70
CA LEU A 80 -18.36 2.80 -12.48
C LEU A 80 -19.74 2.18 -12.75
N SER A 81 -20.38 2.52 -13.86
CA SER A 81 -21.67 1.95 -14.26
C SER A 81 -21.53 0.75 -15.22
N GLN A 82 -20.31 0.43 -15.66
CA GLN A 82 -20.03 -0.77 -16.44
C GLN A 82 -20.44 -2.01 -15.63
N VAL A 83 -21.28 -2.85 -16.23
CA VAL A 83 -21.64 -4.16 -15.68
C VAL A 83 -20.58 -5.16 -16.08
N ASN A 84 -19.91 -5.72 -15.09
CA ASN A 84 -18.92 -6.76 -15.29
C ASN A 84 -19.60 -8.04 -15.77
N SER A 85 -19.14 -8.59 -16.90
CA SER A 85 -19.76 -9.76 -17.53
C SER A 85 -19.63 -11.06 -16.74
N GLU A 86 -18.63 -11.17 -15.85
CA GLU A 86 -18.39 -12.34 -15.02
C GLU A 86 -19.11 -12.25 -13.66
N THR A 87 -19.22 -11.06 -13.06
CA THR A 87 -19.89 -10.88 -11.76
C THR A 87 -21.35 -10.44 -11.88
N ASN A 88 -21.78 -9.98 -13.06
CA ASN A 88 -23.11 -9.42 -13.34
C ASN A 88 -23.48 -8.21 -12.46
N LEU A 89 -22.49 -7.49 -11.95
CA LEU A 89 -22.68 -6.28 -11.14
C LEU A 89 -22.02 -5.09 -11.82
N ALA A 90 -22.66 -3.93 -11.70
CA ALA A 90 -21.98 -2.68 -12.00
C ALA A 90 -20.87 -2.45 -10.96
N LEU A 91 -19.73 -1.91 -11.37
CA LEU A 91 -18.58 -1.73 -10.47
C LEU A 91 -18.90 -0.89 -9.22
N LYS A 92 -19.77 0.12 -9.34
CA LYS A 92 -20.27 0.93 -8.21
C LYS A 92 -21.17 0.18 -7.23
N ASP A 93 -21.76 -0.92 -7.67
CA ASP A 93 -22.66 -1.79 -6.90
C ASP A 93 -21.96 -3.10 -6.47
N ASP A 94 -20.74 -3.35 -6.94
CA ASP A 94 -19.96 -4.53 -6.60
C ASP A 94 -19.25 -4.31 -5.24
N PRO A 95 -19.51 -5.15 -4.21
CA PRO A 95 -18.83 -5.04 -2.93
C PRO A 95 -17.31 -5.26 -3.01
N ALA A 96 -16.79 -5.76 -4.13
CA ALA A 96 -15.35 -5.82 -4.37
C ALA A 96 -14.71 -4.43 -4.40
N LEU A 97 -15.44 -3.37 -4.81
CA LEU A 97 -14.92 -2.00 -4.80
C LEU A 97 -15.00 -1.41 -3.38
N VAL A 98 -13.85 -1.10 -2.78
CA VAL A 98 -13.77 -0.59 -1.39
C VAL A 98 -13.67 0.92 -1.28
N TRP A 99 -13.06 1.61 -2.25
CA TRP A 99 -13.11 3.07 -2.38
C TRP A 99 -12.73 3.51 -3.79
N VAL A 100 -12.98 4.78 -4.08
CA VAL A 100 -12.44 5.45 -5.27
C VAL A 100 -11.70 6.72 -4.90
N THR A 101 -10.68 7.07 -5.68
CA THR A 101 -9.89 8.29 -5.56
C THR A 101 -10.13 9.11 -6.81
N LEU A 102 -10.56 10.37 -6.66
CA LEU A 102 -10.93 11.21 -7.80
C LEU A 102 -9.75 11.46 -8.73
N LEU A 103 -8.58 11.73 -8.17
CA LEU A 103 -7.38 12.12 -8.90
C LEU A 103 -6.15 11.30 -8.47
N GLY A 104 -5.20 11.18 -9.39
CA GLY A 104 -3.91 10.56 -9.13
C GLY A 104 -2.93 11.46 -8.42
N GLU A 105 -1.68 11.41 -8.87
CA GLU A 105 -0.61 12.32 -8.43
C GLU A 105 -0.77 13.68 -9.12
N VAL A 106 -1.96 14.26 -9.05
CA VAL A 106 -2.29 15.54 -9.70
C VAL A 106 -2.83 16.51 -8.66
N SER A 107 -2.11 17.61 -8.48
CA SER A 107 -2.49 18.69 -7.59
C SER A 107 -2.11 20.06 -8.18
N LEU A 108 -2.86 21.10 -7.83
CA LEU A 108 -2.45 22.49 -8.10
C LEU A 108 -1.21 22.89 -7.30
N PHE A 109 -0.95 22.24 -6.16
CA PHE A 109 0.23 22.48 -5.35
C PHE A 109 1.51 22.05 -6.07
N ASP A 110 1.44 21.27 -7.16
CA ASP A 110 2.61 20.90 -7.96
C ASP A 110 3.28 22.09 -8.64
N LEU A 111 2.51 23.16 -8.88
CA LEU A 111 3.02 24.43 -9.39
C LEU A 111 3.89 25.20 -8.38
N ILE A 112 3.97 24.76 -7.11
CA ILE A 112 4.91 25.31 -6.12
C ILE A 112 6.35 24.95 -6.46
N ASP A 113 6.57 23.66 -6.71
CA ASP A 113 7.91 23.10 -6.86
C ASP A 113 8.41 23.24 -8.30
N HIS A 114 7.46 23.40 -9.24
CA HIS A 114 7.73 23.62 -10.64
C HIS A 114 7.07 24.91 -11.15
N PRO A 115 7.45 26.09 -10.62
CA PRO A 115 6.84 27.35 -11.03
C PRO A 115 7.11 27.68 -12.51
N ASP A 116 8.17 27.08 -13.09
CA ASP A 116 8.57 27.23 -14.49
C ASP A 116 7.92 26.18 -15.42
N ASP A 117 7.33 25.10 -14.87
CA ASP A 117 6.46 24.18 -15.62
C ASP A 117 5.11 24.86 -15.82
N ALA A 118 5.12 25.90 -16.64
CA ALA A 118 3.98 26.77 -16.85
C ALA A 118 2.85 26.00 -17.55
N LEU A 119 1.65 26.07 -16.97
CA LEU A 119 0.41 25.73 -17.67
C LEU A 119 0.38 26.44 -19.04
N PRO A 120 0.15 25.73 -20.15
CA PRO A 120 0.35 26.31 -21.46
C PRO A 120 -0.72 27.37 -21.76
N GLY A 121 -0.27 28.51 -22.30
CA GLY A 121 -1.11 29.57 -22.88
C GLY A 121 -2.34 29.93 -22.05
N GLU A 122 -3.51 29.54 -22.55
CA GLU A 122 -4.82 29.88 -21.98
C GLU A 122 -5.08 29.29 -20.60
N TYR A 123 -4.48 28.16 -20.23
CA TYR A 123 -4.66 27.57 -18.90
C TYR A 123 -4.00 28.41 -17.82
N ALA A 124 -2.80 28.95 -18.06
CA ALA A 124 -2.16 29.88 -17.15
C ALA A 124 -3.00 31.16 -17.01
N GLN A 125 -3.57 31.66 -18.11
CA GLN A 125 -4.42 32.85 -18.07
C GLN A 125 -5.72 32.59 -17.29
N ALA A 126 -6.37 31.45 -17.51
CA ALA A 126 -7.56 31.04 -16.77
C ALA A 126 -7.29 30.94 -15.26
N LEU A 127 -6.17 30.31 -14.86
CA LEU A 127 -5.79 30.21 -13.46
C LEU A 127 -5.52 31.59 -12.84
N ARG A 128 -4.85 32.51 -13.57
CA ARG A 128 -4.65 33.90 -13.12
C ARG A 128 -5.97 34.64 -12.94
N THR A 129 -6.92 34.46 -13.87
CA THR A 129 -8.25 35.07 -13.74
C THR A 129 -9.03 34.51 -12.55
N LEU A 130 -8.92 33.21 -12.27
CA LEU A 130 -9.50 32.61 -11.06
C LEU A 130 -8.86 33.19 -9.79
N ALA A 131 -7.54 33.35 -9.78
CA ALA A 131 -6.82 33.93 -8.65
C ALA A 131 -7.25 35.39 -8.39
N GLN A 132 -7.41 36.20 -9.43
CA GLN A 132 -7.87 37.60 -9.32
C GLN A 132 -9.30 37.74 -8.77
N LYS A 133 -10.15 36.74 -9.00
CA LYS A 133 -11.53 36.71 -8.48
C LYS A 133 -11.62 36.14 -7.06
N SER A 134 -10.55 35.52 -6.57
CA SER A 134 -10.55 34.87 -5.26
C SER A 134 -10.53 35.91 -4.14
N THR A 135 -11.35 35.67 -3.12
CA THR A 135 -11.33 36.45 -1.87
C THR A 135 -10.22 36.00 -0.91
N ASN A 136 -9.48 34.93 -1.24
CA ASN A 136 -8.36 34.41 -0.46
C ASN A 136 -7.08 35.22 -0.74
N THR A 137 -7.11 36.52 -0.44
CA THR A 137 -6.04 37.48 -0.78
C THR A 137 -4.90 37.54 0.24
N ASN A 138 -5.01 36.86 1.39
CA ASN A 138 -4.12 37.05 2.55
C ASN A 138 -3.06 35.94 2.73
N GLY A 139 -2.54 35.34 1.66
CA GLY A 139 -1.48 34.33 1.78
C GLY A 139 -0.73 34.04 0.49
N THR A 140 0.40 33.31 0.62
CA THR A 140 1.06 32.60 -0.49
C THR A 140 -0.01 31.78 -1.23
N GLY A 141 0.06 31.62 -2.55
CA GLY A 141 -1.03 31.06 -3.41
C GLY A 141 -1.68 29.72 -2.99
N ARG A 142 -1.16 29.06 -1.95
CA ARG A 142 -1.65 27.85 -1.29
C ARG A 142 -3.12 27.90 -0.87
N ARG A 143 -3.59 28.97 -0.22
CA ARG A 143 -5.00 29.11 0.18
C ARG A 143 -5.95 29.23 -1.01
N PHE A 144 -5.46 29.80 -2.11
CA PHE A 144 -6.18 29.82 -3.36
C PHE A 144 -6.24 28.42 -3.98
N TRP A 145 -5.12 27.70 -4.08
CA TRP A 145 -5.12 26.32 -4.60
C TRP A 145 -5.99 25.37 -3.77
N GLU A 146 -5.90 25.43 -2.44
CA GLU A 146 -6.80 24.70 -1.52
C GLU A 146 -8.26 24.93 -1.89
N SER A 147 -8.67 26.19 -2.09
CA SER A 147 -10.06 26.50 -2.43
C SER A 147 -10.49 25.97 -3.81
N VAL A 148 -9.59 25.96 -4.79
CA VAL A 148 -9.89 25.45 -6.14
C VAL A 148 -10.01 23.92 -6.10
N GLU A 149 -9.08 23.22 -5.43
CA GLU A 149 -9.13 21.76 -5.28
C GLU A 149 -10.39 21.33 -4.52
N MET A 150 -10.72 21.99 -3.40
CA MET A 150 -11.94 21.69 -2.64
C MET A 150 -13.21 21.90 -3.47
N ALA A 151 -13.26 22.96 -4.29
CA ALA A 151 -14.40 23.19 -5.18
C ALA A 151 -14.53 22.09 -6.24
N HIS A 152 -13.41 21.68 -6.84
CA HIS A 152 -13.36 20.57 -7.80
C HIS A 152 -13.82 19.25 -7.16
N TYR A 153 -13.24 18.88 -6.01
CA TYR A 153 -13.63 17.67 -5.28
C TYR A 153 -15.12 17.67 -4.94
N LYS A 154 -15.65 18.81 -4.47
CA LYS A 154 -17.07 18.93 -4.18
C LYS A 154 -17.93 18.66 -5.42
N ALA A 155 -17.62 19.30 -6.55
CA ALA A 155 -18.37 19.12 -7.79
C ALA A 155 -18.35 17.66 -8.27
N MET A 156 -17.19 17.00 -8.22
CA MET A 156 -17.04 15.60 -8.60
C MET A 156 -17.79 14.65 -7.66
N VAL A 157 -17.67 14.83 -6.34
CA VAL A 157 -18.39 14.02 -5.35
C VAL A 157 -19.90 14.19 -5.51
N ASP A 158 -20.40 15.43 -5.60
CA ASP A 158 -21.84 15.69 -5.77
C ASP A 158 -22.38 14.97 -7.01
N ALA A 159 -21.64 15.01 -8.12
CA ALA A 159 -22.02 14.34 -9.35
C ALA A 159 -22.04 12.81 -9.20
N LEU A 160 -20.99 12.20 -8.62
CA LEU A 160 -20.91 10.76 -8.42
C LEU A 160 -21.97 10.25 -7.41
N ARG A 161 -22.26 11.03 -6.36
CA ARG A 161 -23.32 10.72 -5.39
C ARG A 161 -24.70 10.78 -6.05
N LYS A 162 -24.95 11.74 -6.95
CA LYS A 162 -26.16 11.77 -7.78
C LYS A 162 -26.31 10.51 -8.63
N ASP A 163 -25.20 9.93 -9.09
CA ASP A 163 -25.17 8.68 -9.86
C ASP A 163 -25.20 7.41 -8.99
N LYS A 164 -25.46 7.58 -7.69
CA LYS A 164 -25.60 6.54 -6.66
C LYS A 164 -24.32 5.76 -6.37
N VAL A 165 -23.14 6.33 -6.62
CA VAL A 165 -21.88 5.76 -6.10
C VAL A 165 -21.95 5.80 -4.57
N ARG A 166 -21.74 4.66 -3.89
CA ARG A 166 -21.87 4.54 -2.42
C ARG A 166 -20.56 4.33 -1.69
N VAL A 167 -19.55 3.82 -2.39
CA VAL A 167 -18.23 3.60 -1.80
C VAL A 167 -17.63 4.94 -1.32
N PRO A 168 -16.76 4.92 -0.30
CA PRO A 168 -15.97 6.08 0.10
C PRO A 168 -15.24 6.72 -1.08
N ILE A 169 -15.19 8.06 -1.10
CA ILE A 169 -14.50 8.85 -2.13
C ILE A 169 -13.36 9.65 -1.47
N ALA A 170 -12.15 9.47 -1.99
CA ALA A 170 -10.96 10.26 -1.67
C ALA A 170 -10.71 11.36 -2.72
N GLY A 171 -10.01 12.42 -2.34
CA GLY A 171 -9.62 13.51 -3.25
C GLY A 171 -8.55 13.06 -4.25
N CYS A 172 -7.30 13.43 -4.01
CA CYS A 172 -6.16 12.92 -4.75
C CYS A 172 -5.28 12.03 -3.86
N SER A 173 -4.69 10.99 -4.44
CA SER A 173 -3.65 10.21 -3.76
C SER A 173 -2.31 10.92 -4.03
N HIS A 174 -1.66 11.53 -3.04
CA HIS A 174 -0.48 12.37 -3.30
C HIS A 174 0.60 12.27 -2.23
N TRP A 175 1.86 12.55 -2.56
CA TRP A 175 2.97 12.55 -1.60
C TRP A 175 3.16 13.89 -0.86
N ARG A 176 2.41 14.94 -1.24
CA ARG A 176 2.46 16.28 -0.62
C ARG A 176 1.95 16.29 0.82
N ARG A 177 2.47 17.22 1.62
CA ARG A 177 2.25 17.31 3.09
C ARG A 177 2.03 18.74 3.61
N ASP A 178 1.89 19.73 2.73
CA ASP A 178 1.60 21.11 3.12
C ASP A 178 0.29 21.20 3.93
N PRO A 179 0.19 22.06 4.96
CA PRO A 179 -1.01 22.12 5.80
C PRO A 179 -2.31 22.39 5.02
N GLU A 180 -2.28 23.32 4.07
CA GLU A 180 -3.43 23.63 3.21
C GLU A 180 -3.80 22.47 2.28
N PHE A 181 -2.80 21.76 1.75
CA PHE A 181 -3.03 20.57 0.93
C PHE A 181 -3.65 19.45 1.76
N SER A 182 -3.06 19.13 2.91
CA SER A 182 -3.58 18.10 3.83
C SER A 182 -5.02 18.42 4.26
N ALA A 183 -5.31 19.69 4.56
CA ALA A 183 -6.65 20.13 4.92
C ALA A 183 -7.67 19.90 3.78
N ALA A 184 -7.31 20.20 2.52
CA ALA A 184 -8.16 19.95 1.36
C ALA A 184 -8.53 18.46 1.23
N GLN A 185 -7.58 17.54 1.47
CA GLN A 185 -7.82 16.10 1.36
C GLN A 185 -8.75 15.53 2.45
N ALA A 186 -8.92 16.24 3.57
CA ALA A 186 -9.80 15.82 4.67
C ALA A 186 -11.12 16.61 4.74
N ALA A 187 -11.26 17.64 3.89
CA ALA A 187 -12.43 18.50 3.89
C ALA A 187 -13.67 17.78 3.34
N PRO A 188 -14.88 18.06 3.86
CA PRO A 188 -16.11 17.64 3.22
C PRO A 188 -16.16 18.14 1.76
N PRO A 189 -16.71 17.35 0.82
CA PRO A 189 -17.48 16.12 1.04
C PRO A 189 -16.67 14.82 0.93
N LEU A 190 -15.34 14.85 1.00
CA LEU A 190 -14.52 13.63 0.97
C LEU A 190 -14.79 12.74 2.19
N ASP A 191 -14.72 11.42 2.00
CA ASP A 191 -14.97 10.41 3.04
C ASP A 191 -13.68 9.89 3.69
N LEU A 192 -12.59 9.87 2.92
CA LEU A 192 -11.28 9.42 3.38
C LEU A 192 -10.15 10.26 2.78
N VAL A 193 -8.99 10.17 3.43
CA VAL A 193 -7.69 10.55 2.86
C VAL A 193 -7.06 9.31 2.25
N ASP A 194 -6.73 9.36 0.96
CA ASP A 194 -5.86 8.40 0.28
C ASP A 194 -4.45 8.98 0.22
N ASP A 195 -3.48 8.33 0.85
CA ASP A 195 -2.11 8.81 0.98
C ASP A 195 -1.09 7.97 0.20
N ARG A 196 -0.08 8.65 -0.35
CA ARG A 196 1.11 8.05 -0.93
C ARG A 196 2.30 8.29 -0.01
N LEU A 197 2.90 7.23 0.51
CA LEU A 197 4.07 7.28 1.39
C LEU A 197 5.27 6.63 0.71
N PHE A 198 6.12 7.45 0.10
CA PHE A 198 7.41 7.03 -0.42
C PHE A 198 8.47 7.26 0.65
N TRP A 199 9.08 6.19 1.13
CA TRP A 199 10.07 6.26 2.20
C TRP A 199 11.49 6.21 1.62
N SER A 200 12.31 7.21 1.89
CA SER A 200 13.70 7.25 1.44
C SER A 200 14.64 6.94 2.60
N ALA A 201 15.60 6.03 2.38
CA ALA A 201 16.68 5.85 3.33
C ALA A 201 17.56 7.12 3.40
N PRO A 202 18.09 7.51 4.57
CA PRO A 202 18.97 8.68 4.64
C PRO A 202 20.23 8.52 3.77
N THR A 203 20.65 9.59 3.08
CA THR A 203 21.73 9.54 2.09
C THR A 203 23.09 9.12 2.65
N PHE A 204 23.32 9.36 3.94
CA PHE A 204 24.62 9.15 4.61
C PHE A 204 24.64 7.93 5.56
N VAL A 205 23.65 7.04 5.48
CA VAL A 205 23.67 5.80 6.28
C VAL A 205 24.49 4.70 5.61
N ALA A 206 24.98 3.77 6.43
CA ALA A 206 25.62 2.58 5.94
C ALA A 206 24.62 1.76 5.09
N PRO A 207 25.05 1.07 4.02
CA PRO A 207 24.14 0.36 3.13
C PRO A 207 23.27 -0.71 3.81
N GLU A 208 23.79 -1.35 4.86
CA GLU A 208 23.07 -2.28 5.72
C GLU A 208 21.93 -1.61 6.52
N MET A 209 21.97 -0.29 6.69
CA MET A 209 20.94 0.47 7.38
C MET A 209 19.86 1.02 6.43
N LYS A 210 19.90 0.70 5.14
CA LYS A 210 18.85 1.03 4.17
C LYS A 210 17.62 0.13 4.35
N SER A 211 16.93 0.29 5.46
CA SER A 211 15.65 -0.33 5.84
C SER A 211 14.90 0.60 6.77
N GLN A 212 13.56 0.57 6.71
CA GLN A 212 12.72 1.30 7.66
C GLN A 212 13.00 0.91 9.10
N LEU A 213 13.50 -0.30 9.37
CA LEU A 213 13.84 -0.73 10.71
C LEU A 213 14.90 0.16 11.38
N TRP A 214 15.73 0.88 10.64
CA TRP A 214 16.75 1.80 11.19
C TRP A 214 16.30 3.25 11.28
N SER A 215 15.08 3.56 10.83
CA SER A 215 14.53 4.92 10.85
C SER A 215 14.34 5.41 12.29
N GLN A 216 14.91 6.58 12.60
CA GLN A 216 14.78 7.23 13.91
C GLN A 216 13.63 8.24 13.96
N ASP A 217 13.03 8.58 12.81
CA ASP A 217 11.99 9.60 12.66
C ASP A 217 10.57 9.03 12.65
N GLY A 218 10.42 7.71 12.77
CA GLY A 218 9.12 7.02 12.78
C GLY A 218 8.69 6.43 11.44
N ALA A 219 9.62 6.31 10.49
CA ALA A 219 9.43 5.70 9.17
C ALA A 219 8.20 6.26 8.43
N LEU A 220 7.31 5.39 7.94
CA LEU A 220 6.08 5.81 7.25
C LEU A 220 5.17 6.70 8.13
N ASN A 221 5.18 6.50 9.45
CA ASN A 221 4.33 7.28 10.35
C ASN A 221 4.75 8.76 10.41
N ALA A 222 6.04 9.06 10.21
CA ALA A 222 6.55 10.43 10.16
C ALA A 222 5.82 11.26 9.09
N GLY A 223 5.62 10.66 7.91
CA GLY A 223 4.87 11.25 6.82
C GLY A 223 3.35 11.22 7.06
N ALA A 224 2.83 10.09 7.56
CA ALA A 224 1.40 9.89 7.74
C ALA A 224 0.77 10.89 8.74
N GLN A 225 1.43 11.15 9.87
CA GLN A 225 0.92 12.07 10.91
C GLN A 225 0.67 13.49 10.39
N ARG A 226 1.31 13.90 9.29
CA ARG A 226 1.14 15.24 8.68
C ARG A 226 -0.07 15.36 7.76
N LYS A 227 -0.70 14.24 7.40
CA LYS A 227 -1.91 14.21 6.55
C LYS A 227 -3.10 13.53 7.22
N ARG A 228 -2.91 12.88 8.35
CA ARG A 228 -4.01 12.28 9.11
C ARG A 228 -4.83 13.36 9.81
N HIS A 229 -6.15 13.27 9.66
CA HIS A 229 -7.11 14.15 10.35
C HIS A 229 -8.03 13.34 11.27
N PRO A 230 -8.28 13.80 12.50
CA PRO A 230 -9.23 13.15 13.39
C PRO A 230 -10.62 13.05 12.77
N GLY A 231 -11.26 11.88 12.88
CA GLY A 231 -12.62 11.65 12.39
C GLY A 231 -12.73 11.43 10.88
N VAL A 232 -11.63 11.40 10.14
CA VAL A 232 -11.58 11.07 8.72
C VAL A 232 -10.84 9.75 8.55
N ALA A 233 -11.39 8.84 7.75
CA ALA A 233 -10.74 7.57 7.45
C ALA A 233 -9.41 7.83 6.72
N TYR A 234 -8.39 7.02 6.99
CA TYR A 234 -7.05 7.18 6.44
C TYR A 234 -6.57 5.89 5.80
N ALA A 235 -6.44 5.91 4.48
CA ALA A 235 -5.87 4.84 3.69
C ALA A 235 -4.49 5.26 3.20
N VAL A 236 -3.51 4.37 3.32
CA VAL A 236 -2.27 4.47 2.55
C VAL A 236 -2.50 3.70 1.26
N GLY A 237 -2.99 4.39 0.23
CA GLY A 237 -3.30 3.77 -1.06
C GLY A 237 -2.07 3.37 -1.84
N GLN A 238 -0.91 3.97 -1.55
CA GLN A 238 0.38 3.49 -2.04
C GLN A 238 1.51 3.74 -1.03
N TRP A 239 2.35 2.73 -0.83
CA TRP A 239 3.66 2.93 -0.21
C TRP A 239 4.73 2.04 -0.85
N CYS A 240 5.95 2.53 -0.88
CA CYS A 240 7.15 1.75 -1.19
C CYS A 240 8.39 2.47 -0.65
N PRO A 241 9.50 1.74 -0.42
CA PRO A 241 10.78 2.39 -0.28
C PRO A 241 11.19 3.05 -1.60
N GLN A 242 11.90 4.17 -1.51
CA GLN A 242 12.67 4.71 -2.61
C GLN A 242 13.97 3.93 -2.71
N THR A 243 14.15 3.30 -3.85
CA THR A 243 15.17 2.31 -4.13
C THR A 243 16.34 2.86 -4.93
N GLN A 244 16.30 4.11 -5.41
CA GLN A 244 17.37 4.75 -6.17
C GLN A 244 17.78 3.92 -7.39
N GLY A 245 16.78 3.43 -8.10
CA GLY A 245 16.94 2.53 -9.24
C GLY A 245 17.04 1.05 -8.85
N ALA A 246 17.22 0.66 -7.59
CA ALA A 246 17.18 -0.76 -7.26
C ALA A 246 15.78 -1.36 -7.50
N TRP A 247 15.71 -2.63 -7.88
CA TRP A 247 14.41 -3.30 -8.04
C TRP A 247 13.67 -3.50 -6.69
N ALA A 248 14.43 -3.73 -5.62
CA ALA A 248 13.96 -3.78 -4.23
C ALA A 248 15.14 -3.51 -3.29
N LEU A 249 14.88 -3.05 -2.07
CA LEU A 249 15.94 -3.00 -1.05
C LEU A 249 16.20 -4.41 -0.49
N PRO A 250 17.46 -4.80 -0.19
CA PRO A 250 17.78 -6.16 0.27
C PRO A 250 17.05 -6.61 1.55
N TYR A 251 16.53 -5.66 2.33
CA TYR A 251 15.89 -5.87 3.64
C TYR A 251 14.38 -5.55 3.63
N GLU A 252 13.79 -5.27 2.47
CA GLU A 252 12.39 -4.81 2.33
C GLU A 252 11.35 -5.81 2.89
N ALA A 253 11.72 -7.08 3.03
CA ALA A 253 10.91 -8.09 3.71
C ALA A 253 10.56 -7.68 5.15
N ALA A 254 11.50 -7.08 5.88
CA ALA A 254 11.21 -6.62 7.24
C ALA A 254 10.35 -5.34 7.25
N ASP A 255 10.53 -4.48 6.24
CA ASP A 255 9.83 -3.21 6.10
C ASP A 255 8.32 -3.39 5.89
N VAL A 256 7.88 -4.45 5.19
CA VAL A 256 6.43 -4.73 5.03
C VAL A 256 5.76 -5.10 6.36
N LEU A 257 6.47 -5.81 7.24
CA LEU A 257 5.96 -6.16 8.56
C LEU A 257 5.92 -4.94 9.49
N LEU A 258 6.95 -4.08 9.43
CA LEU A 258 6.93 -2.81 10.15
C LEU A 258 5.79 -1.90 9.67
N ALA A 259 5.56 -1.83 8.36
CA ALA A 259 4.46 -1.07 7.79
C ALA A 259 3.09 -1.59 8.29
N ALA A 260 2.88 -2.91 8.29
CA ALA A 260 1.66 -3.53 8.82
C ALA A 260 1.45 -3.24 10.32
N GLN A 261 2.50 -3.39 11.13
CA GLN A 261 2.44 -3.14 12.57
C GLN A 261 2.23 -1.64 12.88
N THR A 262 2.83 -0.76 12.08
CA THR A 262 2.59 0.69 12.13
C THR A 262 1.14 1.00 11.78
N ALA A 263 0.60 0.44 10.69
CA ALA A 263 -0.78 0.67 10.27
C ALA A 263 -1.79 0.25 11.35
N VAL A 264 -1.55 -0.87 12.04
CA VAL A 264 -2.42 -1.31 13.15
C VAL A 264 -2.29 -0.40 14.37
N HIS A 265 -1.05 -0.11 14.78
CA HIS A 265 -0.75 0.73 15.96
C HIS A 265 -1.28 2.15 15.79
N GLU A 266 -1.10 2.71 14.61
CA GLU A 266 -1.54 4.05 14.24
C GLU A 266 -2.96 4.08 13.74
N ASP A 267 -3.65 2.95 13.71
CA ASP A 267 -5.05 2.86 13.37
C ASP A 267 -5.40 3.37 11.96
N TRP A 268 -4.61 2.96 10.96
CA TRP A 268 -4.89 3.19 9.55
C TRP A 268 -5.96 2.21 9.05
N ASP A 269 -6.84 2.67 8.16
CA ASP A 269 -7.97 1.88 7.65
C ASP A 269 -7.55 0.98 6.48
N ALA A 270 -6.52 1.36 5.71
CA ALA A 270 -5.93 0.52 4.66
C ALA A 270 -4.43 0.78 4.50
N LEU A 271 -3.70 -0.25 4.06
CA LEU A 271 -2.28 -0.20 3.70
C LEU A 271 -2.07 -0.98 2.41
N VAL A 272 -1.75 -0.29 1.32
CA VAL A 272 -1.54 -0.88 0.00
C VAL A 272 -0.10 -0.65 -0.41
N ARG A 273 0.66 -1.75 -0.49
CA ARG A 273 2.04 -1.73 -0.99
C ARG A 273 2.02 -1.55 -2.50
N ARG A 274 2.76 -0.57 -3.01
CA ARG A 274 2.92 -0.35 -4.46
C ARG A 274 3.66 -1.54 -5.06
N GLY A 275 3.02 -2.25 -5.99
CA GLY A 275 3.68 -3.31 -6.74
C GLY A 275 2.72 -4.39 -7.23
N VAL A 276 2.20 -4.19 -8.43
CA VAL A 276 1.98 -5.17 -9.50
C VAL A 276 1.85 -4.32 -10.78
N PHE A 277 2.78 -4.45 -11.72
CA PHE A 277 2.63 -3.84 -13.05
C PHE A 277 2.40 -4.97 -14.05
N LEU A 278 1.16 -5.13 -14.49
CA LEU A 278 0.85 -5.91 -15.68
C LEU A 278 1.03 -4.98 -16.87
N TYR A 279 2.24 -4.88 -17.44
CA TYR A 279 2.35 -4.18 -18.72
C TYR A 279 3.47 -4.73 -19.61
N PRO A 280 3.20 -4.93 -20.91
CA PRO A 280 4.18 -5.31 -21.92
C PRO A 280 4.96 -4.14 -22.55
N VAL A 281 4.83 -2.90 -22.03
CA VAL A 281 5.59 -1.73 -22.53
C VAL A 281 6.75 -1.45 -21.58
N LEU A 282 7.94 -1.28 -22.16
CA LEU A 282 9.14 -0.81 -21.49
C LEU A 282 8.84 0.56 -20.84
N TRP A 283 8.94 0.66 -19.51
CA TRP A 283 8.86 1.93 -18.78
C TRP A 283 9.96 2.84 -19.33
N GLY A 284 9.55 4.00 -19.83
CA GLY A 284 10.38 4.89 -20.64
C GLY A 284 9.69 5.29 -21.96
N GLU A 285 8.71 4.52 -22.44
CA GLU A 285 7.83 4.94 -23.56
C GLU A 285 6.62 5.79 -23.11
N GLY A 286 6.54 6.14 -21.82
CA GLY A 286 5.67 7.21 -21.33
C GLY A 286 6.36 8.57 -21.48
N PRO A 287 5.63 9.67 -21.78
CA PRO A 287 6.23 11.00 -21.84
C PRO A 287 7.00 11.30 -20.56
N VAL A 288 8.24 11.74 -20.73
CA VAL A 288 9.11 12.26 -19.68
C VAL A 288 8.33 13.24 -18.78
N GLY A 289 8.39 13.05 -17.46
CA GLY A 289 7.83 13.98 -16.47
C GLY A 289 6.46 13.63 -15.87
N THR A 290 5.84 12.49 -16.20
CA THR A 290 4.49 12.13 -15.66
C THR A 290 4.37 10.73 -15.05
N VAL A 291 5.47 10.00 -14.94
CA VAL A 291 5.50 8.61 -14.46
C VAL A 291 6.63 8.40 -13.46
N GLY A 292 6.48 8.87 -12.22
CA GLY A 292 7.39 8.60 -11.07
C GLY A 292 8.82 8.22 -11.45
N VAL A 293 9.52 9.14 -12.12
CA VAL A 293 10.57 8.84 -13.11
C VAL A 293 11.89 8.38 -12.50
N GLU A 294 12.05 8.42 -11.18
CA GLU A 294 13.40 8.46 -10.60
C GLU A 294 13.83 7.22 -9.81
N ASP A 295 12.97 6.22 -9.61
CA ASP A 295 13.18 5.35 -8.45
C ASP A 295 13.45 3.86 -8.71
N ILE A 296 13.14 3.30 -9.88
CA ILE A 296 13.27 1.85 -10.10
C ILE A 296 13.82 1.55 -11.50
N PHE A 297 14.96 0.88 -11.59
CA PHE A 297 15.40 0.24 -12.84
C PHE A 297 14.51 -0.96 -13.13
N GLN A 298 14.05 -1.00 -14.37
CA GLN A 298 13.21 -2.06 -14.90
C GLN A 298 13.95 -3.39 -15.05
N ILE A 299 13.30 -4.48 -14.66
CA ILE A 299 13.69 -5.83 -15.07
C ILE A 299 12.61 -6.35 -16.02
N PRO A 300 12.86 -6.46 -17.34
CA PRO A 300 11.90 -6.97 -18.31
C PRO A 300 11.38 -8.36 -17.94
N GLN A 301 10.10 -8.65 -18.26
CA GLN A 301 9.44 -9.95 -18.03
C GLN A 301 9.23 -10.36 -16.56
N VAL A 302 9.50 -9.45 -15.61
CA VAL A 302 9.23 -9.65 -14.20
C VAL A 302 7.98 -8.85 -13.84
N ALA A 303 6.91 -9.52 -13.42
CA ALA A 303 5.90 -8.86 -12.60
C ALA A 303 6.67 -8.28 -11.41
N ASN A 304 6.71 -6.96 -11.26
CA ASN A 304 7.60 -6.19 -10.37
C ASN A 304 7.43 -6.61 -8.90
N GLY A 305 7.96 -7.79 -8.60
CA GLY A 305 7.32 -8.69 -7.69
C GLY A 305 8.35 -9.16 -6.69
N SER A 306 8.61 -8.35 -5.66
CA SER A 306 9.49 -8.66 -4.53
C SER A 306 9.01 -9.94 -3.82
N PRO A 307 9.48 -11.17 -4.19
CA PRO A 307 8.86 -12.41 -3.72
C PRO A 307 9.01 -12.55 -2.21
N HIS A 308 10.08 -12.00 -1.66
CA HIS A 308 10.32 -11.85 -0.23
C HIS A 308 9.30 -10.98 0.50
N VAL A 309 8.68 -10.01 -0.18
CA VAL A 309 7.56 -9.21 0.34
C VAL A 309 6.24 -9.99 0.23
N TYR A 310 5.95 -10.63 -0.91
CA TYR A 310 4.71 -11.42 -1.08
C TYR A 310 4.66 -12.63 -0.15
N ALA A 311 5.80 -13.27 0.10
CA ALA A 311 5.94 -14.35 1.07
C ALA A 311 5.43 -13.94 2.47
N LEU A 312 5.47 -12.64 2.79
CA LEU A 312 5.06 -12.12 4.09
C LEU A 312 3.63 -11.58 4.11
N TRP A 313 2.91 -11.54 2.99
CA TRP A 313 1.54 -11.04 2.94
C TRP A 313 0.56 -11.80 3.84
N PRO A 314 0.60 -13.13 3.96
CA PRO A 314 -0.26 -13.84 4.92
C PRO A 314 -0.03 -13.36 6.37
N HIS A 315 1.22 -13.10 6.74
CA HIS A 315 1.59 -12.63 8.07
C HIS A 315 1.17 -11.16 8.28
N ALA A 316 1.41 -10.30 7.31
CA ALA A 316 0.97 -8.90 7.34
C ALA A 316 -0.57 -8.80 7.43
N ALA A 317 -1.30 -9.61 6.67
CA ALA A 317 -2.75 -9.70 6.75
C ALA A 317 -3.21 -10.18 8.14
N SER A 318 -2.55 -11.18 8.72
CA SER A 318 -2.85 -11.65 10.08
C SER A 318 -2.53 -10.60 11.15
N ILE A 319 -1.50 -9.76 10.98
CA ILE A 319 -1.21 -8.63 11.87
C ILE A 319 -2.31 -7.57 11.76
N MET A 320 -2.74 -7.26 10.54
CA MET A 320 -3.76 -6.26 10.26
C MET A 320 -5.19 -6.71 10.58
N LEU A 321 -5.40 -7.98 10.91
CA LEU A 321 -6.71 -8.52 11.19
C LEU A 321 -7.29 -7.95 12.50
N ARG A 322 -8.33 -7.12 12.37
CA ARG A 322 -9.05 -6.53 13.50
C ARG A 322 -10.25 -7.40 13.88
N GLY A 323 -10.59 -7.46 15.18
CA GLY A 323 -11.88 -7.96 15.65
C GLY A 323 -12.00 -9.43 16.07
N GLN A 324 -10.94 -10.26 15.97
CA GLN A 324 -10.97 -11.64 16.48
C GLN A 324 -10.67 -11.78 17.98
N ASN A 325 -10.20 -10.72 18.65
CA ASN A 325 -10.11 -10.66 20.12
C ASN A 325 -11.46 -10.28 20.73
N THR A 326 -12.35 -11.27 20.88
CA THR A 326 -13.71 -11.09 21.40
C THR A 326 -13.81 -10.85 22.91
N THR A 327 -12.70 -10.74 23.64
CA THR A 327 -12.73 -10.37 25.07
C THR A 327 -12.96 -8.88 25.32
N THR A 328 -12.74 -8.00 24.33
CA THR A 328 -12.97 -6.54 24.47
C THR A 328 -14.11 -6.00 23.60
N SER A 329 -14.60 -6.76 22.62
CA SER A 329 -15.65 -6.29 21.69
C SER A 329 -17.06 -6.34 22.28
N ALA A 330 -17.35 -7.18 23.27
CA ALA A 330 -18.69 -7.26 23.87
C ALA A 330 -19.12 -5.96 24.59
N LYS A 331 -18.18 -5.21 25.17
CA LYS A 331 -18.46 -3.88 25.74
C LYS A 331 -18.67 -2.81 24.66
N ALA A 332 -17.86 -2.83 23.60
CA ALA A 332 -17.95 -1.86 22.51
C ALA A 332 -19.19 -2.08 21.62
N GLN A 333 -19.68 -3.32 21.50
CA GLN A 333 -20.89 -3.65 20.75
C GLN A 333 -22.15 -3.22 21.52
N ASN A 334 -22.18 -3.39 22.84
CA ASN A 334 -23.29 -2.93 23.69
C ASN A 334 -23.41 -1.40 23.73
N GLU A 335 -22.31 -0.66 23.64
CA GLU A 335 -22.34 0.81 23.54
C GLU A 335 -22.82 1.32 22.17
N ARG A 336 -22.61 0.55 21.09
CA ARG A 336 -23.12 0.88 19.74
C ARG A 336 -24.62 0.62 19.61
N ASN A 337 -25.13 -0.44 20.22
CA ASN A 337 -26.56 -0.79 20.16
C ASN A 337 -27.43 0.13 21.02
N ALA A 338 -26.85 0.87 21.98
CA ALA A 338 -27.58 1.78 22.85
C ALA A 338 -27.82 3.19 22.25
N ARG A 339 -27.33 3.48 21.04
CA ARG A 339 -27.50 4.78 20.36
C ARG A 339 -28.21 4.60 19.02
N GLY A 340 -29.51 4.35 19.08
CA GLY A 340 -30.41 4.46 17.93
C GLY A 340 -30.95 5.88 17.77
N GLU A 341 -30.93 6.34 16.51
CA GLU A 341 -31.86 7.28 15.84
C GLU A 341 -31.73 8.80 16.08
N ALA A 342 -31.32 9.53 15.03
CA ALA A 342 -32.08 10.66 14.43
C ALA A 342 -31.47 11.08 13.06
N GLU A 343 -32.32 11.57 12.17
CA GLU A 343 -32.11 11.91 10.76
C GLU A 343 -31.25 13.16 10.47
N HIS A 344 -30.83 13.25 9.21
CA HIS A 344 -30.25 14.39 8.46
C HIS A 344 -28.74 14.71 8.60
N GLY A 345 -28.03 14.54 7.49
CA GLY A 345 -26.92 15.40 7.04
C GLY A 345 -25.55 15.27 7.72
N GLU A 346 -25.43 14.58 8.85
CA GLU A 346 -24.15 14.45 9.55
C GLU A 346 -23.39 13.15 9.21
N ARG A 347 -22.06 13.29 9.03
CA ARG A 347 -21.12 12.18 8.84
C ARG A 347 -21.34 11.13 9.95
N PRO A 348 -21.39 9.82 9.66
CA PRO A 348 -21.38 8.81 10.71
C PRO A 348 -20.14 9.03 11.58
N SER A 349 -20.36 9.30 12.87
CA SER A 349 -19.25 9.62 13.78
C SER A 349 -18.29 8.44 13.85
N VAL A 350 -17.12 8.61 13.23
CA VAL A 350 -15.97 7.75 13.53
C VAL A 350 -15.53 8.16 14.93
N ALA A 351 -16.00 7.41 15.94
CA ALA A 351 -15.72 7.65 17.35
C ALA A 351 -14.26 8.08 17.53
N ALA A 352 -14.00 9.18 18.25
CA ALA A 352 -12.67 9.74 18.43
C ALA A 352 -11.66 8.64 18.82
N ARG A 353 -10.90 8.15 17.83
CA ARG A 353 -10.07 6.97 17.97
C ARG A 353 -8.82 7.32 18.78
N ARG A 354 -8.47 6.46 19.72
CA ARG A 354 -7.53 6.74 20.82
C ARG A 354 -6.13 7.04 20.27
N ARG A 355 -5.69 8.30 20.38
CA ARG A 355 -4.33 8.73 20.08
C ARG A 355 -3.39 8.18 21.15
N THR A 356 -2.61 7.13 20.85
CA THR A 356 -1.47 6.72 21.69
C THR A 356 -0.31 7.68 21.45
N ARG A 357 -0.38 8.88 22.04
CA ARG A 357 0.77 9.81 22.04
C ARG A 357 1.93 9.16 22.80
N GLY A 358 3.08 9.01 22.15
CA GLY A 358 4.39 8.87 22.80
C GLY A 358 4.97 7.47 22.97
N VAL A 359 4.29 6.41 22.53
CA VAL A 359 4.86 5.05 22.49
C VAL A 359 5.15 4.71 21.04
N GLY A 360 6.42 4.45 20.70
CA GLY A 360 6.81 3.95 19.38
C GLY A 360 6.06 2.68 19.00
N VAL A 361 6.15 2.26 17.73
CA VAL A 361 5.50 1.03 17.26
C VAL A 361 5.94 -0.13 18.17
N PRO A 362 5.03 -0.90 18.79
CA PRO A 362 5.38 -1.94 19.75
C PRO A 362 6.39 -2.92 19.15
N GLY A 363 7.38 -3.33 19.94
CA GLY A 363 8.40 -4.29 19.50
C GLY A 363 9.39 -3.78 18.44
N TRP A 364 9.22 -2.56 17.90
CA TRP A 364 10.22 -1.93 17.04
C TRP A 364 11.30 -1.25 17.87
N ASP A 365 12.55 -1.63 17.63
CA ASP A 365 13.74 -1.01 18.20
C ASP A 365 14.65 -0.53 17.06
N PRO A 366 14.58 0.77 16.73
CA PRO A 366 15.31 1.32 15.60
C PRO A 366 16.81 1.48 15.87
N THR A 367 17.26 1.36 17.12
CA THR A 367 18.68 1.41 17.47
C THR A 367 19.40 0.09 17.19
N ARG A 368 18.64 -1.00 17.08
CA ARG A 368 19.12 -2.35 16.73
C ARG A 368 18.58 -2.84 15.38
N GLY A 369 17.81 -2.00 14.66
CA GLY A 369 17.20 -2.38 13.40
C GLY A 369 16.26 -3.57 13.52
N ARG A 370 15.52 -3.72 14.62
CA ARG A 370 14.78 -4.97 14.89
C ARG A 370 13.31 -4.72 15.17
N LEU A 371 12.48 -5.68 14.76
CA LEU A 371 11.04 -5.70 14.99
C LEU A 371 10.63 -7.04 15.59
N VAL A 372 10.19 -7.03 16.84
CA VAL A 372 9.52 -8.16 17.49
C VAL A 372 8.01 -8.00 17.26
N ILE A 373 7.41 -9.02 16.64
CA ILE A 373 5.97 -9.08 16.41
C ILE A 373 5.40 -10.01 17.48
N ASP A 374 4.50 -9.48 18.33
CA ASP A 374 3.82 -10.26 19.36
C ASP A 374 2.32 -9.97 19.33
N THR A 375 1.61 -10.76 18.54
CA THR A 375 0.14 -10.73 18.48
C THR A 375 -0.39 -12.14 18.77
N PRO A 376 -1.67 -12.31 19.14
CA PRO A 376 -2.24 -13.64 19.38
C PRO A 376 -2.16 -14.60 18.18
N PHE A 377 -2.11 -14.06 16.96
CA PHE A 377 -2.15 -14.83 15.71
C PHE A 377 -0.85 -14.83 14.93
N THR A 378 0.05 -13.88 15.17
CA THR A 378 1.36 -13.76 14.52
C THR A 378 2.42 -13.42 15.55
N GLN A 379 3.47 -14.24 15.62
CA GLN A 379 4.63 -14.02 16.48
C GLN A 379 5.92 -14.24 15.69
N GLY A 380 6.95 -13.46 16.01
CA GLY A 380 8.26 -13.63 15.39
C GLY A 380 9.15 -12.41 15.47
N MET A 381 10.22 -12.44 14.68
CA MET A 381 11.27 -11.43 14.66
C MET A 381 11.67 -11.11 13.22
N ALA A 382 11.79 -9.82 12.91
CA ALA A 382 12.29 -9.31 11.64
C ALA A 382 13.43 -8.32 11.89
N GLY A 383 14.56 -8.50 11.21
CA GLY A 383 15.71 -7.60 11.32
C GLY A 383 16.96 -8.29 11.84
N TRP A 384 17.76 -7.55 12.63
CA TRP A 384 19.06 -8.02 13.10
C TRP A 384 18.94 -8.77 14.42
N PHE A 385 19.22 -10.08 14.43
CA PHE A 385 19.05 -10.95 15.60
C PHE A 385 20.10 -10.70 16.68
N GLY A 386 21.33 -10.34 16.30
CA GLY A 386 22.43 -10.12 17.26
C GLY A 386 22.80 -11.37 18.08
N GLY A 387 22.41 -12.56 17.64
CA GLY A 387 22.68 -13.83 18.33
C GLY A 387 21.75 -14.15 19.52
N GLU A 388 20.74 -13.32 19.78
CA GLU A 388 19.79 -13.53 20.89
C GLU A 388 18.50 -14.19 20.38
N PRO A 389 18.05 -15.31 20.97
CA PRO A 389 16.72 -15.85 20.66
C PRO A 389 15.63 -14.94 21.22
N ILE A 390 14.48 -14.90 20.55
CA ILE A 390 13.26 -14.24 21.05
C ILE A 390 12.31 -15.32 21.57
N THR A 391 11.91 -15.17 22.83
CA THR A 391 11.04 -16.10 23.55
C THR A 391 9.66 -15.50 23.74
N PHE A 392 8.65 -16.21 23.27
CA PHE A 392 7.22 -15.95 23.50
C PHE A 392 6.64 -17.07 24.39
N PRO A 393 5.41 -16.92 24.93
CA PRO A 393 4.80 -17.97 25.75
C PRO A 393 4.71 -19.34 25.07
N ASN A 394 4.37 -19.37 23.77
CA ASN A 394 4.17 -20.60 23.01
C ASN A 394 5.14 -20.81 21.85
N LEU A 395 6.01 -19.82 21.57
CA LEU A 395 6.95 -19.85 20.46
C LEU A 395 8.32 -19.37 20.89
N ASP A 396 9.39 -19.93 20.34
CA ASP A 396 10.70 -19.26 20.30
C ASP A 396 11.16 -19.13 18.86
N VAL A 397 11.87 -18.06 18.56
CA VAL A 397 12.52 -17.87 17.27
C VAL A 397 13.99 -17.51 17.46
N SER A 398 14.86 -18.14 16.69
CA SER A 398 16.28 -17.81 16.65
C SER A 398 16.84 -17.97 15.23
N SER A 399 17.90 -17.24 14.93
CA SER A 399 18.59 -17.30 13.65
C SER A 399 20.09 -17.11 13.87
N ASP A 400 20.89 -17.91 13.15
CA ASP A 400 22.35 -17.75 13.14
C ASP A 400 22.78 -16.65 12.15
N ASN A 401 21.88 -16.26 11.22
CA ASN A 401 22.11 -15.15 10.31
C ASN A 401 22.08 -13.80 11.04
N PRO A 402 22.96 -12.84 10.67
CA PRO A 402 22.90 -11.48 11.21
C PRO A 402 21.54 -10.81 10.98
N PHE A 403 21.00 -10.91 9.76
CA PHE A 403 19.66 -10.47 9.39
C PHE A 403 18.80 -11.67 8.98
N ALA A 404 17.58 -11.73 9.51
CA ALA A 404 16.55 -12.65 9.04
C ALA A 404 15.15 -12.11 9.40
N VAL A 405 14.15 -12.55 8.66
CA VAL A 405 12.74 -12.53 9.07
C VAL A 405 12.36 -13.95 9.41
N VAL A 406 11.94 -14.21 10.64
CA VAL A 406 11.43 -15.50 11.11
C VAL A 406 10.10 -15.24 11.81
N VAL A 407 9.00 -15.52 11.11
CA VAL A 407 7.64 -15.23 11.58
C VAL A 407 6.75 -16.45 11.44
N ALA A 408 5.90 -16.66 12.45
CA ALA A 408 4.88 -17.69 12.47
C ALA A 408 3.49 -17.07 12.63
N SER A 409 2.53 -17.52 11.84
CA SER A 409 1.11 -17.18 12.01
C SER A 409 0.24 -18.41 12.16
N ALA A 410 -0.78 -18.32 13.01
CA ALA A 410 -1.83 -19.31 13.08
C ALA A 410 -2.63 -19.34 11.77
N VAL A 411 -2.91 -20.55 11.28
CA VAL A 411 -3.77 -20.77 10.11
C VAL A 411 -5.15 -21.18 10.62
N GLY A 412 -6.10 -20.25 10.54
CA GLY A 412 -7.46 -20.43 11.03
C GLY A 412 -7.87 -19.35 12.04
N PRO A 413 -9.05 -19.48 12.66
CA PRO A 413 -9.58 -18.51 13.61
C PRO A 413 -9.01 -18.64 15.03
N GLU A 414 -8.28 -19.71 15.35
CA GLU A 414 -7.71 -19.91 16.68
C GLU A 414 -6.34 -19.23 16.83
N PRO A 415 -6.05 -18.59 17.98
CA PRO A 415 -4.74 -17.99 18.24
C PRO A 415 -3.65 -19.07 18.40
N ILE A 416 -2.39 -18.69 18.26
CA ILE A 416 -1.21 -19.59 18.31
C ILE A 416 -1.23 -20.62 19.45
N PRO A 417 -1.65 -20.29 20.70
CA PRO A 417 -1.69 -21.26 21.79
C PRO A 417 -2.62 -22.44 21.54
N THR A 418 -3.72 -22.24 20.79
CA THR A 418 -4.77 -23.23 20.49
C THR A 418 -4.86 -23.61 19.00
N ALA A 419 -4.11 -22.95 18.13
CA ALA A 419 -4.04 -23.23 16.70
C ALA A 419 -3.68 -24.68 16.39
N ARG A 420 -4.31 -25.25 15.37
CA ARG A 420 -3.98 -26.59 14.83
C ARG A 420 -2.87 -26.57 13.79
N ARG A 421 -2.68 -25.42 13.15
CA ARG A 421 -1.74 -25.21 12.04
C ARG A 421 -1.01 -23.89 12.24
N LEU A 422 0.30 -23.90 12.04
CA LEU A 422 1.13 -22.70 11.93
C LEU A 422 1.74 -22.62 10.54
N LEU A 423 1.60 -21.47 9.89
CA LEU A 423 2.43 -21.09 8.75
C LEU A 423 3.67 -20.39 9.30
N ILE A 424 4.86 -20.84 8.93
CA ILE A 424 6.13 -20.25 9.29
C ILE A 424 6.80 -19.79 8.01
N THR A 425 7.23 -18.54 7.97
CA THR A 425 7.99 -17.98 6.84
C THR A 425 9.34 -17.50 7.31
N VAL A 426 10.38 -17.88 6.57
CA VAL A 426 11.76 -17.45 6.81
C VAL A 426 12.37 -16.80 5.58
N VAL A 427 12.87 -15.58 5.75
CA VAL A 427 13.37 -14.74 4.66
C VAL A 427 14.71 -14.14 5.05
N GLY A 428 15.72 -14.32 4.20
CA GLY A 428 17.02 -13.64 4.30
C GLY A 428 17.04 -12.38 3.45
N ARG A 429 18.23 -11.92 3.05
CA ARG A 429 18.33 -10.90 2.00
C ARG A 429 17.93 -11.48 0.65
N VAL A 430 17.23 -10.70 -0.17
CA VAL A 430 16.88 -11.09 -1.55
C VAL A 430 17.37 -10.05 -2.54
N GLN A 431 17.99 -10.51 -3.63
CA GLN A 431 18.48 -9.66 -4.72
C GLN A 431 18.36 -10.36 -6.08
N PRO A 432 18.20 -9.62 -7.19
CA PRO A 432 18.28 -10.19 -8.53
C PRO A 432 19.66 -10.80 -8.81
N THR A 433 19.72 -11.81 -9.68
CA THR A 433 20.99 -12.37 -10.16
C THR A 433 21.78 -11.30 -10.92
N GLY A 434 23.06 -11.12 -10.59
CA GLY A 434 23.93 -10.16 -11.25
C GLY A 434 23.77 -8.69 -10.80
N PHE A 435 22.90 -8.42 -9.82
CA PHE A 435 22.71 -7.07 -9.29
C PHE A 435 24.00 -6.47 -8.74
N ARG A 436 24.31 -5.22 -9.14
CA ARG A 436 25.54 -4.53 -8.76
C ARG A 436 25.30 -3.05 -8.47
N TRP A 437 26.01 -2.56 -7.46
CA TRP A 437 26.14 -1.14 -7.17
C TRP A 437 27.38 -0.56 -7.83
N VAL A 438 27.37 0.75 -8.10
CA VAL A 438 28.53 1.49 -8.62
C VAL A 438 29.67 1.50 -7.61
N ASP A 439 29.34 1.61 -6.31
CA ASP A 439 30.32 1.69 -5.24
C ASP A 439 29.90 0.89 -3.99
N ARG A 440 30.82 0.83 -3.02
CA ARG A 440 30.58 0.19 -1.71
C ARG A 440 29.53 0.89 -0.85
N PHE A 441 29.21 2.15 -1.15
CA PHE A 441 28.21 2.95 -0.43
C PHE A 441 26.79 2.71 -0.98
N LYS A 442 26.66 1.97 -2.08
CA LYS A 442 25.39 1.52 -2.65
C LYS A 442 24.45 2.69 -2.92
N ARG A 443 24.98 3.79 -3.46
CA ARG A 443 24.21 5.00 -3.78
C ARG A 443 23.51 4.87 -5.13
N ASP A 444 24.25 4.41 -6.13
CA ASP A 444 23.75 4.26 -7.50
C ASP A 444 23.88 2.81 -7.98
N VAL A 445 22.89 2.34 -8.73
CA VAL A 445 22.88 1.01 -9.34
C VAL A 445 23.72 0.99 -10.61
N ALA A 446 24.65 0.03 -10.71
CA ALA A 446 25.46 -0.20 -11.91
C ALA A 446 24.84 -1.25 -12.83
N ASP A 447 24.24 -2.29 -12.26
CA ASP A 447 23.49 -3.33 -12.99
C ASP A 447 22.25 -3.69 -12.15
N PRO A 448 21.02 -3.51 -12.68
CA PRO A 448 19.80 -3.84 -11.97
C PRO A 448 19.56 -5.35 -11.84
N GLY A 449 20.37 -6.18 -12.49
CA GLY A 449 20.30 -7.64 -12.44
C GLY A 449 19.08 -8.20 -13.20
N ARG A 450 18.81 -9.48 -12.99
CA ARG A 450 17.79 -10.26 -13.72
C ARG A 450 17.32 -11.48 -12.93
N PRO A 451 16.20 -12.12 -13.33
CA PRO A 451 15.80 -13.40 -12.75
C PRO A 451 16.85 -14.49 -13.00
N PRO A 452 16.90 -15.53 -12.14
CA PRO A 452 16.10 -15.68 -10.93
C PRO A 452 16.55 -14.73 -9.81
N PHE A 453 15.65 -14.49 -8.84
CA PHE A 453 16.03 -13.80 -7.60
C PHE A 453 16.75 -14.77 -6.67
N LEU A 454 17.84 -14.29 -6.06
CA LEU A 454 18.67 -15.02 -5.13
C LEU A 454 18.30 -14.63 -3.72
N GLN A 455 17.95 -15.62 -2.91
CA GLN A 455 17.80 -15.47 -1.47
C GLN A 455 19.06 -15.94 -0.76
N GLU A 456 19.50 -15.15 0.21
CA GLU A 456 20.51 -15.57 1.18
C GLU A 456 20.02 -16.78 1.99
N PRO A 457 20.77 -17.89 2.02
CA PRO A 457 20.46 -19.03 2.87
C PRO A 457 20.28 -18.64 4.33
N VAL A 458 19.22 -19.13 4.98
CA VAL A 458 18.94 -18.85 6.39
C VAL A 458 19.01 -20.12 7.23
N SER A 459 19.75 -20.05 8.34
CA SER A 459 19.76 -21.05 9.39
C SER A 459 18.96 -20.51 10.59
N ALA A 460 17.82 -21.14 10.88
CA ALA A 460 16.90 -20.69 11.91
C ALA A 460 16.27 -21.85 12.69
N ARG A 461 15.75 -21.52 13.88
CA ARG A 461 14.98 -22.46 14.70
C ARG A 461 13.69 -21.80 15.13
N VAL A 462 12.60 -22.55 15.02
CA VAL A 462 11.30 -22.16 15.56
C VAL A 462 10.83 -23.23 16.53
N VAL A 463 10.74 -22.90 17.80
CA VAL A 463 10.20 -23.81 18.83
C VAL A 463 8.72 -23.53 18.96
N TRP A 464 7.86 -24.53 18.79
CA TRP A 464 6.43 -24.42 19.07
C TRP A 464 6.06 -25.29 20.27
N ARG A 465 5.69 -24.64 21.37
CA ARG A 465 5.26 -25.26 22.63
C ARG A 465 3.78 -25.56 22.56
N ARG A 466 3.46 -26.74 22.04
CA ARG A 466 2.11 -27.25 21.90
C ARG A 466 2.09 -28.73 22.24
N LYS A 467 1.32 -29.10 23.27
CA LYS A 467 1.05 -30.50 23.61
C LYS A 467 0.39 -31.20 22.42
N GLY A 468 0.79 -32.46 22.21
CA GLY A 468 0.32 -33.28 21.11
C GLY A 468 1.45 -33.67 20.17
N LYS A 469 1.13 -34.50 19.19
CA LYS A 469 2.09 -34.88 18.17
C LYS A 469 2.17 -33.76 17.13
N ILE A 470 3.38 -33.22 16.94
CA ILE A 470 3.64 -32.19 15.93
C ILE A 470 4.22 -32.84 14.69
N SER A 471 3.64 -32.54 13.52
CA SER A 471 4.22 -32.86 12.21
C SER A 471 4.52 -31.58 11.44
N GLY A 472 5.45 -31.65 10.48
CA GLY A 472 5.94 -30.48 9.77
C GLY A 472 6.18 -30.76 8.29
N HIS A 473 5.88 -29.78 7.45
CA HIS A 473 6.04 -29.87 6.00
C HIS A 473 6.73 -28.61 5.46
N VAL A 474 7.57 -28.78 4.45
CA VAL A 474 8.06 -27.70 3.60
C VAL A 474 6.96 -27.34 2.61
N LEU A 475 6.71 -26.05 2.38
CA LEU A 475 5.74 -25.57 1.40
C LEU A 475 6.44 -24.87 0.22
N ASN A 476 5.85 -24.99 -0.98
CA ASN A 476 6.22 -24.11 -2.10
C ASN A 476 5.48 -22.75 -1.99
N ASN A 477 5.73 -21.85 -2.96
CA ASN A 477 5.13 -20.52 -2.98
C ASN A 477 3.61 -20.51 -3.25
N ALA A 478 3.03 -21.64 -3.68
CA ALA A 478 1.58 -21.81 -3.82
C ALA A 478 0.94 -22.37 -2.52
N GLY A 479 1.74 -22.67 -1.49
CA GLY A 479 1.28 -23.24 -0.22
C GLY A 479 1.11 -24.77 -0.25
N GLU A 480 1.58 -25.44 -1.31
CA GLU A 480 1.50 -26.90 -1.43
C GLU A 480 2.64 -27.57 -0.65
N ARG A 481 2.35 -28.68 0.03
CA ARG A 481 3.35 -29.47 0.75
C ARG A 481 4.26 -30.19 -0.24
N VAL A 482 5.56 -29.89 -0.22
CA VAL A 482 6.55 -30.48 -1.13
C VAL A 482 7.48 -31.50 -0.46
N GLY A 483 7.45 -31.61 0.86
CA GLY A 483 8.23 -32.60 1.59
C GLY A 483 8.13 -32.46 3.11
N PRO A 484 8.66 -33.43 3.87
CA PRO A 484 8.70 -33.35 5.33
C PRO A 484 9.67 -32.26 5.79
N ALA A 485 9.30 -31.54 6.85
CA ALA A 485 10.19 -30.60 7.52
C ALA A 485 11.06 -31.30 8.57
N LYS A 486 12.26 -30.77 8.82
CA LYS A 486 13.15 -31.29 9.85
C LYS A 486 12.70 -30.83 11.24
N LEU A 487 12.21 -31.77 12.05
CA LEU A 487 11.72 -31.50 13.40
C LEU A 487 12.55 -32.21 14.47
N LYS A 488 12.63 -31.60 15.65
CA LYS A 488 13.08 -32.23 16.89
C LYS A 488 11.99 -32.09 17.95
N THR A 489 11.44 -33.20 18.42
CA THR A 489 10.44 -33.20 19.50
C THR A 489 11.05 -32.66 20.80
N LEU A 490 10.30 -31.83 21.53
CA LEU A 490 10.68 -31.39 22.88
C LEU A 490 10.47 -32.52 23.90
N ALA A 491 11.11 -32.41 25.07
CA ALA A 491 10.88 -33.34 26.17
C ALA A 491 9.39 -33.42 26.53
N ASP A 492 8.95 -34.60 26.99
CA ASP A 492 7.58 -34.88 27.44
C ASP A 492 6.48 -34.56 26.41
N ASN A 493 6.82 -34.58 25.11
CA ASN A 493 5.92 -34.18 24.01
C ASN A 493 5.30 -32.78 24.23
N ALA A 494 6.06 -31.87 24.84
CA ALA A 494 5.63 -30.50 25.10
C ALA A 494 5.61 -29.60 23.84
N GLY A 495 6.02 -30.13 22.69
CA GLY A 495 6.07 -29.41 21.42
C GLY A 495 7.15 -29.94 20.48
N ALA A 496 7.54 -29.12 19.51
CA ALA A 496 8.63 -29.44 18.58
C ALA A 496 9.44 -28.19 18.22
N THR A 497 10.70 -28.41 17.89
CA THR A 497 11.57 -27.44 17.23
C THR A 497 11.62 -27.74 15.75
N LEU A 498 11.14 -26.81 14.92
CA LEU A 498 11.46 -26.76 13.50
C LEU A 498 12.90 -26.30 13.33
N ILE A 499 13.68 -27.10 12.61
CA ILE A 499 15.07 -26.80 12.25
C ILE A 499 15.10 -26.42 10.77
N ILE A 500 15.44 -25.17 10.50
CA ILE A 500 15.58 -24.65 9.14
C ILE A 500 17.07 -24.58 8.85
N ASP A 501 17.50 -25.33 7.84
CA ASP A 501 18.88 -25.31 7.37
C ASP A 501 19.04 -24.43 6.12
N ALA A 502 20.25 -23.91 5.94
CA ALA A 502 20.66 -23.09 4.81
C ALA A 502 20.56 -23.80 3.44
N HIS A 503 20.23 -25.10 3.38
CA HIS A 503 20.20 -25.86 2.13
C HIS A 503 18.78 -26.15 1.65
N THR A 504 17.76 -25.86 2.47
CA THR A 504 16.36 -26.05 2.09
C THR A 504 15.89 -24.88 1.22
N PRO A 505 15.56 -25.08 -0.07
CA PRO A 505 15.21 -24.00 -0.99
C PRO A 505 13.72 -23.61 -0.87
N ALA A 506 13.32 -23.14 0.32
CA ALA A 506 11.94 -22.77 0.62
C ALA A 506 11.87 -21.50 1.47
N PHE A 507 10.77 -20.76 1.31
CA PHE A 507 10.40 -19.65 2.20
C PHE A 507 9.49 -20.11 3.34
N HIS A 508 8.75 -21.21 3.14
CA HIS A 508 7.57 -21.52 3.93
C HIS A 508 7.61 -22.93 4.50
N TRP A 509 7.13 -23.04 5.73
CA TRP A 509 6.90 -24.30 6.42
C TRP A 509 5.53 -24.29 7.07
N GLU A 510 4.93 -25.47 7.17
CA GLU A 510 3.73 -25.69 7.96
C GLU A 510 4.07 -26.61 9.14
N LEU A 511 3.64 -26.24 10.33
CA LEU A 511 3.53 -27.16 11.46
C LEU A 511 2.07 -27.47 11.74
N THR A 512 1.77 -28.73 12.07
CA THR A 512 0.42 -29.17 12.46
C THR A 512 0.49 -29.92 13.78
N ALA A 513 -0.50 -29.67 14.65
CA ALA A 513 -0.69 -30.37 15.90
C ALA A 513 -1.93 -31.28 15.81
N GLU A 514 -1.74 -32.57 16.10
CA GLU A 514 -2.82 -33.57 16.23
C GLU A 514 -3.55 -33.45 17.58
#